data_AF-A0A433DCQ1-F1
#
_entry.id   AF-A0A433DCQ1-F1
#
_cell.length_a   1.000
_cell.length_b   1.000
_cell.length_c   1.000
_cell.angle_alpha   90.00
_cell.angle_beta   90.00
_cell.angle_gamma   90.00
#
_symmetry.space_group_name_H-M   'P 1'
#
loop_
_entity.id
_entity.type
_entity.pdbx_description
1 polymer ?
#
loop_
_entity_poly.entity_id
_entity_poly.type
_entity_poly.pdbx_seq_one_letter_code
_entity_poly.pdbx_strand_id
1 'polypeptide(L)'
;MSPLTCTPQDAAALRRLLQHDNHENRDKMLDFMAKDPLYVPRLNVSLEFEREIALRRLEKLAHNGFISVFDFEKNPLNIFAGMSFDGLYLYQKFNAYGILNGCQ
;
A
#
# COMPACT_ATOMS: atom_id res chain seq x y z
N MET A 1 -25.48 12.65 -27.78
CA MET A 1 -24.91 12.62 -26.42
C MET A 1 -23.56 13.29 -26.49
N SER A 2 -23.35 14.36 -25.73
CA SER A 2 -22.02 14.99 -25.65
C SER A 2 -21.02 14.00 -25.03
N PRO A 3 -19.78 13.90 -25.52
CA PRO A 3 -18.79 13.04 -24.90
C PRO A 3 -18.52 13.53 -23.47
N LEU A 4 -18.63 12.63 -22.49
CA LEU A 4 -18.23 12.91 -21.12
C LEU A 4 -16.71 13.07 -21.09
N THR A 5 -16.23 14.28 -20.89
CA THR A 5 -14.81 14.57 -20.69
C THR A 5 -14.53 14.59 -19.19
N CYS A 6 -13.74 13.64 -18.71
CA CYS A 6 -13.28 13.62 -17.32
C CYS A 6 -12.04 14.53 -17.19
N THR A 7 -12.12 15.56 -16.34
CA THR A 7 -10.97 16.42 -16.06
C THR A 7 -10.12 15.83 -14.93
N PRO A 8 -8.83 16.22 -14.79
CA PRO A 8 -8.00 15.81 -13.65
C PRO A 8 -8.60 16.18 -12.29
N GLN A 9 -9.35 17.29 -12.24
CA GLN A 9 -10.06 17.75 -11.05
C GLN A 9 -11.22 16.80 -10.69
N ASP A 10 -11.97 16.32 -11.69
CA ASP A 10 -13.02 15.33 -11.49
C ASP A 10 -12.44 14.00 -10.99
N ALA A 11 -11.29 13.57 -11.55
CA ALA A 11 -10.60 12.37 -11.08
C ALA A 11 -10.12 12.50 -9.63
N ALA A 12 -9.63 13.68 -9.22
CA ALA A 12 -9.24 13.94 -7.84
C ALA A 12 -10.45 13.98 -6.89
N ALA A 13 -11.56 14.57 -7.32
CA ALA A 13 -12.82 14.59 -6.57
C ALA A 13 -13.38 13.18 -6.39
N LEU A 14 -13.39 12.36 -7.44
CA LEU A 14 -13.79 10.96 -7.40
C LEU A 14 -12.87 10.15 -6.49
N ARG A 15 -11.55 10.36 -6.54
CA ARG A 15 -10.60 9.68 -5.65
C ARG A 15 -10.90 9.99 -4.19
N ARG A 16 -11.16 11.26 -3.85
CA ARG A 16 -11.52 11.65 -2.48
C ARG A 16 -12.90 11.16 -2.06
N LEU A 17 -13.84 11.05 -2.99
CA LEU A 17 -15.17 10.51 -2.70
C LEU A 17 -15.12 9.00 -2.41
N LEU A 18 -14.33 8.26 -3.19
CA LEU A 18 -14.21 6.80 -3.08
C LEU A 18 -13.30 6.36 -1.91
N GLN A 19 -12.29 7.16 -1.57
CA GLN A 19 -11.40 6.90 -0.46
C GLN A 19 -11.85 7.76 0.72
N HIS A 20 -12.44 7.20 1.76
CA HIS A 20 -12.99 8.02 2.85
C HIS A 20 -11.90 8.57 3.80
N ASP A 21 -10.73 7.93 3.88
CA ASP A 21 -9.76 8.14 4.95
C ASP A 21 -8.33 8.35 4.43
N ASN A 22 -7.41 8.75 5.33
CA ASN A 22 -5.95 8.73 5.17
C ASN A 22 -5.42 9.22 3.80
N HIS A 23 -6.07 10.23 3.21
CA HIS A 23 -5.73 10.72 1.87
C HIS A 23 -4.27 11.13 1.74
N GLU A 24 -3.72 11.81 2.75
CA GLU A 24 -2.32 12.24 2.74
C GLU A 24 -1.35 11.06 2.75
N ASN A 25 -1.62 10.04 3.57
CA ASN A 25 -0.79 8.84 3.62
C ASN A 25 -0.88 8.06 2.29
N ARG A 26 -2.09 7.93 1.73
CA ARG A 26 -2.32 7.31 0.43
C ARG A 26 -1.62 8.06 -0.71
N ASP A 27 -1.69 9.39 -0.72
CA ASP A 27 -1.04 10.21 -1.75
C ASP A 27 0.49 10.08 -1.68
N LYS A 28 1.07 10.11 -0.47
CA LYS A 28 2.52 9.89 -0.28
C LYS A 28 2.93 8.47 -0.70
N MET A 29 2.12 7.47 -0.36
CA MET A 29 2.41 6.08 -0.72
C MET A 29 2.32 5.85 -2.23
N LEU A 30 1.34 6.45 -2.90
CA LEU A 30 1.22 6.44 -4.36
C LEU A 30 2.43 7.08 -5.04
N ASP A 31 2.86 8.25 -4.57
CA ASP A 31 4.05 8.94 -5.10
C ASP A 31 5.33 8.10 -4.89
N PHE A 32 5.47 7.46 -3.72
CA PHE A 32 6.56 6.54 -3.43
C PHE A 32 6.56 5.32 -4.38
N MET A 33 5.42 4.66 -4.53
CA MET A 33 5.27 3.48 -5.39
C MET A 33 5.50 3.81 -6.87
N ALA A 34 5.01 4.96 -7.33
CA ALA A 34 5.17 5.39 -8.72
C ALA A 34 6.64 5.61 -9.12
N LYS A 35 7.50 5.92 -8.16
CA LYS A 35 8.93 6.16 -8.37
C LYS A 35 9.79 4.90 -8.30
N ASP A 36 9.27 3.82 -7.72
CA ASP A 36 10.05 2.61 -7.44
C ASP A 36 9.75 1.49 -8.45
N PRO A 37 10.77 0.99 -9.20
CA PRO A 37 10.58 -0.05 -10.21
C PRO A 37 10.08 -1.39 -9.65
N LEU A 38 10.12 -1.58 -8.32
CA LEU A 38 9.57 -2.76 -7.66
C LEU A 38 8.04 -2.87 -7.80
N TYR A 39 7.34 -1.74 -7.97
CA TYR A 39 5.88 -1.70 -8.10
C TYR A 39 5.40 -1.76 -9.55
N VAL A 40 6.32 -1.82 -10.53
CA VAL A 40 5.97 -2.08 -11.92
C VAL A 40 5.31 -3.47 -12.03
N PRO A 41 4.07 -3.57 -12.53
CA PRO A 41 3.38 -4.85 -12.66
C PRO A 41 4.14 -5.80 -13.58
N ARG A 42 4.39 -7.03 -13.11
CA ARG A 42 4.95 -8.12 -13.91
C ARG A 42 3.94 -9.25 -13.91
N LEU A 43 3.55 -9.70 -15.09
CA LEU A 43 2.61 -10.80 -15.27
C LEU A 43 3.39 -12.09 -15.56
N ASN A 44 2.78 -13.24 -15.25
CA ASN A 44 3.32 -14.57 -15.58
C ASN A 44 4.71 -14.84 -14.98
N VAL A 45 4.83 -14.67 -13.68
CA VAL A 45 6.04 -14.98 -12.89
C VAL A 45 5.81 -16.23 -12.03
N SER A 46 6.87 -16.85 -11.50
CA SER A 46 6.71 -18.00 -10.60
C SER A 46 6.20 -17.56 -9.22
N LEU A 47 5.56 -18.48 -8.49
CA LEU A 47 5.05 -18.22 -7.15
C LEU A 47 6.16 -17.84 -6.15
N GLU A 48 7.35 -18.41 -6.29
CA GLU A 48 8.51 -18.07 -5.47
C GLU A 48 8.92 -16.61 -5.71
N PHE A 49 8.97 -16.19 -6.97
CA PHE A 49 9.29 -14.82 -7.33
C PHE A 49 8.20 -13.84 -6.83
N GLU A 50 6.93 -14.19 -6.96
CA GLU A 50 5.82 -13.39 -6.41
C GLU A 50 5.97 -13.21 -4.90
N ARG A 51 6.26 -14.29 -4.16
CA ARG A 51 6.47 -14.26 -2.71
C ARG A 51 7.65 -13.37 -2.32
N GLU A 52 8.76 -13.43 -3.06
CA GLU A 52 9.94 -12.61 -2.78
C GLU A 52 9.69 -11.13 -3.05
N ILE A 53 9.04 -10.80 -4.18
CA ILE A 53 8.70 -9.41 -4.53
C ILE A 53 7.70 -8.84 -3.53
N ALA A 54 6.69 -9.61 -3.15
CA ALA A 54 5.74 -9.26 -2.11
C ALA A 54 6.42 -8.93 -0.77
N LEU A 55 7.37 -9.77 -0.34
CA LEU A 55 8.13 -9.51 0.88
C LEU A 55 8.93 -8.21 0.80
N ARG A 56 9.63 -7.98 -0.32
CA ARG A 56 10.42 -6.76 -0.51
C ARG A 56 9.57 -5.49 -0.54
N ARG A 57 8.37 -5.55 -1.10
CA ARG A 57 7.41 -4.44 -1.09
C ARG A 57 6.95 -4.13 0.33
N LEU A 58 6.59 -5.18 1.08
CA LEU A 58 6.19 -5.05 2.48
C LEU A 58 7.29 -4.44 3.35
N GLU A 59 8.53 -4.91 3.20
CA GLU A 59 9.71 -4.37 3.92
C GLU A 59 9.93 -2.89 3.62
N LYS A 60 9.82 -2.48 2.34
CA LYS A 60 9.94 -1.06 1.97
C LYS A 60 8.83 -0.20 2.54
N LEU A 61 7.59 -0.68 2.56
CA LEU A 61 6.47 0.07 3.13
C LEU A 61 6.61 0.24 4.64
N ALA A 62 7.03 -0.82 5.34
CA ALA A 62 7.30 -0.79 6.78
C ALA A 62 8.47 0.13 7.13
N HIS A 63 9.59 0.05 6.41
CA HIS A 63 10.77 0.89 6.67
C HIS A 63 10.53 2.38 6.40
N ASN A 64 9.68 2.71 5.42
CA ASN A 64 9.32 4.11 5.14
C ASN A 64 8.19 4.63 6.06
N GLY A 65 7.70 3.82 7.01
CA GLY A 65 6.72 4.24 8.01
C GLY A 65 5.29 4.43 7.47
N PHE A 66 4.98 3.88 6.29
CA PHE A 66 3.62 3.97 5.72
C PHE A 66 2.62 3.09 6.45
N ILE A 67 3.09 1.98 7.02
CA ILE A 67 2.30 1.00 7.77
C ILE A 67 3.10 0.52 8.98
N SER A 68 2.43 0.38 10.13
CA SER A 68 2.99 -0.16 11.37
C SER A 68 2.06 -1.23 11.97
N VAL A 69 2.62 -2.20 12.69
CA VAL A 69 1.82 -3.15 13.48
C VAL A 69 1.03 -2.44 14.58
N PHE A 70 1.58 -1.35 15.11
CA PHE A 70 0.90 -0.55 16.13
C PHE A 70 -0.24 0.31 15.56
N ASP A 71 -0.38 0.40 14.24
CA ASP A 71 -1.52 1.10 13.64
C ASP A 71 -2.84 0.38 13.92
N PHE A 72 -2.85 -0.93 14.24
CA PHE A 72 -4.08 -1.61 14.66
C PHE A 72 -4.72 -0.97 15.90
N GLU A 73 -3.90 -0.44 16.80
CA GLU A 73 -4.35 0.24 18.03
C GLU A 73 -4.61 1.73 17.79
N LYS A 74 -3.75 2.40 17.01
CA LYS A 74 -3.72 3.86 16.90
C LYS A 74 -4.51 4.42 15.72
N ASN A 75 -4.48 3.74 14.57
CA ASN A 75 -5.20 4.13 13.35
C ASN A 75 -5.34 2.93 12.40
N PRO A 76 -6.31 2.02 12.65
CA PRO A 76 -6.43 0.78 11.88
C PRO A 76 -6.70 1.02 10.39
N LEU A 77 -7.23 2.19 10.03
CA LEU A 77 -7.51 2.57 8.66
C LEU A 77 -6.24 2.76 7.80
N ASN A 78 -5.08 3.05 8.42
CA ASN A 78 -3.80 3.12 7.70
C ASN A 78 -3.39 1.76 7.13
N ILE A 79 -3.70 0.67 7.83
CA ILE A 79 -3.38 -0.69 7.38
C ILE A 79 -4.24 -1.07 6.18
N PHE A 80 -5.54 -0.73 6.22
CA PHE A 80 -6.45 -0.95 5.10
C PHE A 80 -6.13 -0.07 3.89
N ALA A 81 -5.63 1.15 4.14
CA ALA A 81 -5.07 2.00 3.10
C ALA A 81 -3.90 1.30 2.39
N GLY A 82 -2.92 0.78 3.13
CA GLY A 82 -1.80 0.01 2.58
C GLY A 82 -2.23 -1.25 1.81
N MET A 83 -3.16 -2.02 2.39
CA MET A 83 -3.65 -3.28 1.83
C MET A 83 -4.27 -3.12 0.43
N SER A 84 -4.91 -1.97 0.17
CA SER A 84 -5.56 -1.68 -1.10
C SER A 84 -4.58 -1.56 -2.28
N PHE A 85 -3.30 -1.27 -2.03
CA PHE A 85 -2.31 -1.02 -3.08
C PHE A 85 -1.37 -2.19 -3.32
N ASP A 86 -0.98 -2.92 -2.28
CA ASP A 86 0.02 -3.99 -2.44
C ASP A 86 -0.59 -5.33 -2.91
N GLY A 87 -1.93 -5.41 -3.03
CA GLY A 87 -2.63 -6.62 -3.48
C GLY A 87 -2.34 -7.86 -2.63
N LEU A 88 -1.70 -7.68 -1.47
CA LEU A 88 -1.07 -8.73 -0.70
C LEU A 88 -1.85 -9.00 0.58
N TYR A 89 -2.09 -10.29 0.83
CA TYR A 89 -2.63 -10.82 2.07
C TYR A 89 -1.68 -10.55 3.25
N LEU A 90 -1.82 -9.37 3.87
CA LEU A 90 -1.04 -8.93 5.05
C LEU A 90 -1.25 -9.82 6.29
N TYR A 91 -2.13 -10.82 6.25
CA TYR A 91 -2.54 -11.60 7.42
C TYR A 91 -1.57 -12.71 7.88
N GLN A 92 -0.55 -13.09 7.10
CA GLN A 92 0.30 -14.25 7.44
C GLN A 92 1.73 -13.96 7.93
N LYS A 93 2.23 -12.71 7.87
CA LYS A 93 3.65 -12.44 8.20
C LYS A 93 3.93 -11.47 9.35
N PHE A 94 2.92 -10.78 9.88
CA PHE A 94 3.17 -9.87 11.02
C PHE A 94 3.57 -10.59 12.32
N ASN A 95 3.28 -11.89 12.46
CA ASN A 95 3.72 -12.68 13.61
C ASN A 95 5.24 -12.99 13.61
N ALA A 96 5.95 -12.74 12.50
CA ALA A 96 7.41 -12.93 12.43
C ALA A 96 8.19 -11.64 12.70
N TYR A 97 7.64 -10.46 12.36
CA TYR A 97 8.33 -9.18 12.56
C TYR A 97 8.21 -8.62 13.98
N GLY A 98 7.16 -8.98 14.73
CA GLY A 98 7.05 -8.69 16.17
C GLY A 98 8.06 -9.45 17.04
N ILE A 99 8.67 -10.52 16.52
CA ILE A 99 9.72 -11.29 17.23
C ILE A 99 11.11 -10.70 16.96
N LEU A 100 11.31 -9.98 15.85
CA LEU A 100 12.63 -9.44 15.48
C LEU A 100 12.92 -8.04 16.03
N ASN A 101 11.92 -7.31 16.52
CA ASN A 101 12.12 -5.97 17.13
C ASN A 101 11.72 -5.89 18.61
N GLY A 102 11.51 -7.03 19.26
CA GLY A 102 11.42 -7.13 20.72
C GLY A 102 12.79 -7.25 21.38
N CYS A 103 13.71 -6.32 21.12
CA CYS A 103 14.94 -6.12 21.92
C CYS A 103 15.68 -4.85 21.48
N GLN A 104 15.17 -3.68 21.88
CA GLN A 104 15.91 -2.59 22.54
C GLN A 104 14.97 -1.44 22.87
#